data_AF-A0AAP0JL77-F1
#
_entry.id   AF-A0AAP0JL77-F1
#
_cell.length_a   1.000
_cell.length_b   1.000
_cell.length_c   1.000
_cell.angle_alpha   90.00
_cell.angle_beta   90.00
_cell.angle_gamma   90.00
#
_symmetry.space_group_name_H-M   'P 1'
#
loop_
_entity.id
_entity.type
_entity.pdbx_description
1 polymer ?
#
loop_
_entity_poly.entity_id
_entity_poly.type
_entity_poly.pdbx_seq_one_letter_code
_entity_poly.pdbx_strand_id
1 'polypeptide(L)'
;MAGRGGVAGDRWDRLVPPESQPNPSVLRLSSRLTWEEARDPLHADIDVNKTCGVGPGLPFANAVRALDPTLGVVGLVPCAVGGTTIAEWARGGKLYDRTVRRAGAAVREGGGGVVRAVLWYQGESDTVSQADAESYRGNLEKLFSDFRDDLNSPALPIIQVRCTRTSKCNSCTSREAWHLLRWLLLRGWGPWWGQ
;
A
#
# COMPACT_ATOMS: atom_id res chain seq x y z
N MET A 1 -0.91 3.75 1.02
CA MET A 1 -1.17 5.02 0.31
C MET A 1 -1.77 4.77 -1.07
N ALA A 2 -2.87 5.45 -1.39
CA ALA A 2 -3.35 5.56 -2.77
C ALA A 2 -2.39 6.49 -3.52
N GLY A 3 -1.79 6.00 -4.61
CA GLY A 3 -0.80 6.78 -5.38
C GLY A 3 -1.34 8.15 -5.81
N ARG A 4 -0.49 9.18 -5.76
CA ARG A 4 -0.80 10.54 -6.25
C ARG A 4 0.26 11.09 -7.23
N GLY A 5 1.12 10.23 -7.76
CA GLY A 5 2.11 10.63 -8.76
C GLY A 5 1.42 11.18 -10.01
N GLY A 6 1.85 12.36 -10.47
CA GLY A 6 1.28 13.04 -11.64
C GLY A 6 -0.06 13.76 -11.37
N VAL A 7 -0.52 13.83 -10.11
CA VAL A 7 -1.76 14.54 -9.75
C VAL A 7 -1.43 15.99 -9.37
N ALA A 8 -2.10 16.95 -10.03
CA ALA A 8 -2.08 18.36 -9.70
C ALA A 8 -3.52 18.88 -9.58
N GLY A 9 -3.87 19.41 -8.41
CA GLY A 9 -5.28 19.67 -8.06
C GLY A 9 -6.09 18.37 -8.11
N ASP A 10 -7.19 18.37 -8.85
CA ASP A 10 -8.05 17.20 -9.07
C ASP A 10 -7.79 16.49 -10.40
N ARG A 11 -6.66 16.75 -11.07
CA ARG A 11 -6.34 16.18 -12.38
C ARG A 11 -5.05 15.35 -12.35
N TRP A 12 -5.11 14.15 -12.89
CA TRP A 12 -3.94 13.32 -13.18
C TRP A 12 -3.44 13.58 -14.61
N ASP A 13 -2.12 13.74 -14.78
CA ASP A 13 -1.45 13.99 -16.05
C ASP A 13 -1.42 12.77 -17.00
N ARG A 14 -1.79 11.59 -16.49
CA ARG A 14 -1.78 10.30 -17.21
C ARG A 14 -0.39 9.82 -17.65
N LEU A 15 0.67 10.41 -17.10
CA LEU A 15 2.02 9.98 -17.37
C LEU A 15 2.37 8.79 -16.47
N VAL A 16 2.59 7.64 -17.11
CA VAL A 16 2.98 6.39 -16.44
C VAL A 16 4.45 6.13 -16.72
N PRO A 17 5.32 6.09 -15.68
CA PRO A 17 6.74 5.82 -15.88
C PRO A 17 6.99 4.37 -16.30
N PRO A 18 8.12 4.06 -16.97
CA PRO A 18 8.42 2.72 -17.48
C PRO A 18 8.34 1.60 -16.44
N GLU A 19 8.71 1.88 -15.20
CA GLU A 19 8.69 0.93 -14.09
C GLU A 19 7.26 0.55 -13.68
N SER A 20 6.29 1.42 -13.97
CA SER A 20 4.86 1.25 -13.68
C SER A 20 4.08 0.83 -14.93
N GLN A 21 4.74 0.24 -15.93
CA GLN A 21 4.04 -0.30 -17.09
C GLN A 21 3.26 -1.59 -16.71
N PRO A 22 2.06 -1.81 -17.29
CA PRO A 22 1.26 -3.00 -17.06
C PRO A 22 2.03 -4.29 -17.42
N ASN A 23 1.72 -5.36 -16.72
CA ASN A 23 2.33 -6.67 -16.93
C ASN A 23 1.24 -7.76 -16.82
N PRO A 24 1.11 -8.66 -17.80
CA PRO A 24 0.06 -9.70 -17.77
C PRO A 24 0.08 -10.61 -16.54
N SER A 25 1.23 -10.72 -15.86
CA SER A 25 1.38 -11.50 -14.63
C SER A 25 1.32 -10.65 -13.35
N VAL A 26 0.92 -9.38 -13.45
CA VAL A 26 0.62 -8.53 -12.30
C VAL A 26 -0.84 -8.13 -12.39
N LEU A 27 -1.63 -8.61 -11.42
CA LEU A 27 -3.07 -8.41 -11.37
C LEU A 27 -3.44 -7.45 -10.23
N ARG A 28 -4.60 -6.83 -10.34
CA ARG A 28 -5.20 -5.96 -9.33
C ARG A 28 -6.57 -6.50 -8.98
N LEU A 29 -6.91 -6.49 -7.69
CA LEU A 29 -8.27 -6.77 -7.24
C LEU A 29 -9.13 -5.50 -7.34
N SER A 30 -10.11 -5.48 -8.23
CA SER A 30 -11.02 -4.36 -8.42
C SER A 30 -11.92 -4.12 -7.19
N SER A 31 -12.63 -3.00 -7.18
CA SER A 31 -13.72 -2.72 -6.22
C SER A 31 -14.84 -3.76 -6.24
N ARG A 32 -15.04 -4.43 -7.38
CA ARG A 32 -16.01 -5.52 -7.59
C ARG A 32 -15.50 -6.89 -7.13
N LEU A 33 -14.31 -6.93 -6.52
CA LEU A 33 -13.63 -8.17 -6.08
C LEU A 33 -13.30 -9.11 -7.23
N THR A 34 -13.01 -8.56 -8.41
CA THR A 34 -12.55 -9.34 -9.57
C THR A 34 -11.09 -9.04 -9.87
N TRP A 35 -10.34 -10.05 -10.27
CA TRP A 35 -8.97 -9.86 -10.75
C TRP A 35 -8.97 -9.29 -12.17
N GLU A 36 -8.17 -8.26 -12.38
CA GLU A 36 -7.93 -7.63 -13.68
C GLU A 36 -6.45 -7.31 -13.84
N GLU A 37 -5.99 -7.05 -15.06
CA GLU A 37 -4.61 -6.61 -15.30
C GLU A 37 -4.34 -5.30 -14.55
N ALA A 38 -3.25 -5.25 -13.80
CA ALA A 38 -2.93 -4.09 -12.99
C ALA A 38 -2.49 -2.90 -13.86
N ARG A 39 -3.17 -1.77 -13.69
CA ARG A 39 -2.88 -0.50 -14.36
C ARG A 39 -3.01 0.64 -13.36
N ASP A 40 -2.09 1.60 -13.39
CA ASP A 40 -2.25 2.83 -12.61
C ASP A 40 -3.33 3.73 -13.22
N PRO A 41 -4.14 4.42 -12.39
CA PRO A 41 -4.06 4.49 -10.93
C PRO A 41 -4.72 3.28 -10.24
N LEU A 42 -3.94 2.54 -9.43
CA LEU A 42 -4.41 1.31 -8.78
C LEU A 42 -5.59 1.48 -7.81
N HIS A 43 -5.83 2.70 -7.33
CA HIS A 43 -6.86 2.99 -6.33
C HIS A 43 -8.05 3.77 -6.90
N ALA A 44 -8.16 3.94 -8.23
CA ALA A 44 -9.17 4.80 -8.86
C ALA A 44 -10.64 4.45 -8.48
N ASP A 45 -10.94 3.17 -8.28
CA ASP A 45 -12.26 2.67 -7.85
C ASP A 45 -12.31 2.31 -6.35
N ILE A 46 -11.26 2.61 -5.60
CA ILE A 46 -11.14 2.33 -4.15
C ILE A 46 -11.21 3.64 -3.35
N ASP A 47 -10.38 4.62 -3.70
CA ASP A 47 -10.34 5.96 -3.10
C ASP A 47 -11.16 6.94 -3.93
N VAL A 48 -12.45 6.62 -4.11
CA VAL A 48 -13.38 7.29 -5.04
C VAL A 48 -13.59 8.78 -4.78
N ASN A 49 -13.24 9.25 -3.58
CA ASN A 49 -13.40 10.65 -3.19
C ASN A 49 -12.20 11.52 -3.58
N LYS A 50 -11.15 10.94 -4.18
CA LYS A 50 -9.90 11.63 -4.50
C LYS A 50 -9.37 11.24 -5.86
N THR A 51 -8.80 12.21 -6.58
CA THR A 51 -8.07 11.91 -7.81
C THR A 51 -6.82 11.09 -7.49
N CYS A 52 -6.80 9.86 -8.01
CA CYS A 52 -5.68 8.95 -7.89
C CYS A 52 -4.72 9.11 -9.06
N GLY A 53 -3.43 8.90 -8.81
CA GLY A 53 -2.38 8.83 -9.80
C GLY A 53 -1.46 7.63 -9.57
N VAL A 54 -0.24 7.72 -10.09
CA VAL A 54 0.75 6.64 -9.99
C VAL A 54 1.15 6.39 -8.53
N GLY A 55 1.07 5.13 -8.11
CA GLY A 55 1.47 4.67 -6.77
C GLY A 55 2.70 3.77 -6.79
N PRO A 56 3.17 3.32 -5.60
CA PRO A 56 4.32 2.43 -5.52
C PRO A 56 3.98 0.96 -5.83
N GLY A 57 2.70 0.59 -5.96
CA GLY A 57 2.26 -0.81 -6.05
C GLY A 57 2.73 -1.53 -7.31
N LEU A 58 2.49 -0.93 -8.48
CA LEU A 58 2.91 -1.51 -9.76
C LEU A 58 4.44 -1.62 -9.91
N PRO A 59 5.23 -0.55 -9.66
CA PRO A 59 6.68 -0.65 -9.79
C PRO A 59 7.28 -1.62 -8.78
N PHE A 60 6.71 -1.72 -7.57
CA PHE A 60 7.09 -2.75 -6.60
C PHE A 60 6.83 -4.16 -7.14
N ALA A 61 5.63 -4.43 -7.66
CA ALA A 61 5.29 -5.77 -8.18
C ALA A 61 6.18 -6.15 -9.37
N ASN A 62 6.41 -5.22 -10.31
CA ASN A 62 7.29 -5.44 -11.45
C ASN A 62 8.73 -5.73 -10.99
N ALA A 63 9.25 -4.96 -10.02
CA ALA A 63 10.60 -5.18 -9.51
C ALA A 63 10.77 -6.50 -8.77
N VAL A 64 9.80 -6.89 -7.93
CA VAL A 64 9.83 -8.18 -7.23
C VAL A 64 9.82 -9.35 -8.23
N ARG A 65 9.01 -9.27 -9.29
CA ARG A 65 9.03 -10.29 -10.36
C ARG A 65 10.32 -10.29 -11.18
N ALA A 66 10.95 -9.14 -11.36
CA ALA A 66 12.25 -9.07 -12.02
C ALA A 66 13.37 -9.70 -11.18
N LEU A 67 13.27 -9.61 -9.85
CA LEU A 67 14.20 -10.27 -8.91
C LEU A 67 13.96 -11.77 -8.80
N ASP A 68 12.69 -12.21 -8.83
CA ASP A 68 12.30 -13.61 -8.82
C ASP A 68 11.28 -13.92 -9.94
N PRO A 69 11.77 -14.33 -11.13
CA PRO A 69 10.90 -14.71 -12.25
C PRO A 69 10.02 -15.93 -11.97
N THR A 70 10.33 -16.73 -10.94
CA THR A 70 9.61 -17.96 -10.60
C THR A 70 8.41 -17.70 -9.68
N LEU A 71 8.28 -16.49 -9.14
CA LEU A 71 7.20 -16.07 -8.23
C LEU A 71 5.79 -16.24 -8.83
N GLY A 72 5.69 -16.35 -10.16
CA GLY A 72 4.43 -16.52 -10.87
C GLY A 72 3.66 -15.20 -11.00
N VAL A 73 2.34 -15.27 -10.79
CA VAL A 73 1.43 -14.13 -10.87
C VAL A 73 1.40 -13.39 -9.53
N VAL A 74 1.59 -12.07 -9.57
CA VAL A 74 1.53 -11.20 -8.39
C VAL A 74 0.18 -10.48 -8.37
N GLY A 75 -0.58 -10.67 -7.29
CA GLY A 75 -1.84 -9.97 -7.06
C GLY A 75 -1.68 -8.77 -6.13
N LEU A 76 -2.13 -7.60 -6.58
CA LEU A 76 -2.21 -6.36 -5.81
C LEU A 76 -3.63 -6.16 -5.26
N VAL A 77 -3.75 -5.93 -3.95
CA VAL A 77 -5.04 -5.69 -3.28
C VAL A 77 -5.09 -4.24 -2.77
N PRO A 78 -5.47 -3.27 -3.61
CA PRO A 78 -5.50 -1.87 -3.21
C PRO A 78 -6.60 -1.66 -2.16
N CYS A 79 -6.25 -1.06 -1.02
CA CYS A 79 -7.18 -0.78 0.08
C CYS A 79 -7.07 0.65 0.62
N ALA A 80 -6.06 1.42 0.19
CA ALA A 80 -5.77 2.71 0.80
C ALA A 80 -6.83 3.77 0.48
N VAL A 81 -7.09 4.64 1.46
CA VAL A 81 -8.00 5.79 1.37
C VAL A 81 -7.25 7.03 1.85
N GLY A 82 -7.18 8.07 1.01
CA GLY A 82 -6.41 9.28 1.31
C GLY A 82 -7.04 10.15 2.40
N GLY A 83 -6.19 10.76 3.24
CA GLY A 83 -6.61 11.72 4.26
C GLY A 83 -7.08 11.09 5.57
N THR A 84 -6.92 9.78 5.75
CA THR A 84 -7.35 9.06 6.95
C THR A 84 -6.27 9.03 8.03
N THR A 85 -6.65 9.14 9.30
CA THR A 85 -5.76 8.95 10.47
C THR A 85 -5.63 7.47 10.81
N ILE A 86 -4.63 7.08 11.59
CA ILE A 86 -4.43 5.68 11.97
C ILE A 86 -5.58 5.12 12.82
N ALA A 87 -6.25 5.98 13.60
CA ALA A 87 -7.40 5.59 14.42
C ALA A 87 -8.56 5.06 13.57
N GLU A 88 -8.76 5.58 12.35
CA GLU A 88 -9.78 5.09 11.41
C GLU A 88 -9.49 3.68 10.86
N TRP A 89 -8.25 3.21 11.02
CA TRP A 89 -7.80 1.86 10.65
C TRP A 89 -7.82 0.87 11.80
N ALA A 90 -8.30 1.25 13.00
CA ALA A 90 -8.42 0.32 14.11
C ALA A 90 -9.38 -0.84 13.78
N ARG A 91 -9.09 -2.03 14.34
CA ARG A 91 -9.94 -3.23 14.21
C ARG A 91 -11.40 -2.93 14.58
N GLY A 92 -12.33 -3.41 13.76
CA GLY A 92 -13.77 -3.08 13.85
C GLY A 92 -14.15 -1.75 13.20
N GLY A 93 -13.17 -0.99 12.71
CA GLY A 93 -13.38 0.19 11.87
C GLY A 93 -13.68 -0.17 10.42
N LYS A 94 -14.43 0.70 9.72
CA LYS A 94 -14.86 0.44 8.33
C LYS A 94 -13.70 0.20 7.35
N LEU A 95 -12.57 0.90 7.52
CA LEU A 95 -11.40 0.77 6.64
C LEU A 95 -10.64 -0.54 6.91
N TYR A 96 -10.53 -0.91 8.19
CA TYR A 96 -9.95 -2.17 8.61
C TYR A 96 -10.75 -3.36 8.06
N ASP A 97 -12.05 -3.39 8.34
CA ASP A 97 -12.93 -4.50 7.93
C ASP A 97 -12.97 -4.64 6.41
N ARG A 98 -12.95 -3.51 5.69
CA ARG A 98 -12.84 -3.50 4.22
C ARG A 98 -11.53 -4.15 3.76
N THR A 99 -10.40 -3.84 4.40
CA THR A 99 -9.10 -4.41 4.08
C THR A 99 -9.09 -5.93 4.28
N VAL A 100 -9.51 -6.40 5.45
CA VAL A 100 -9.56 -7.83 5.78
C VAL A 100 -10.50 -8.57 4.81
N ARG A 101 -11.69 -8.01 4.54
CA ARG A 101 -12.63 -8.58 3.57
C ARG A 101 -12.03 -8.68 2.16
N ARG A 102 -11.33 -7.64 1.70
CA ARG A 102 -10.69 -7.63 0.37
C ARG A 102 -9.54 -8.61 0.29
N ALA A 103 -8.73 -8.74 1.35
CA ALA A 103 -7.67 -9.73 1.43
C ALA A 103 -8.23 -11.16 1.37
N GLY A 104 -9.29 -11.45 2.13
CA GLY A 104 -9.99 -12.73 2.07
C GLY A 104 -10.58 -13.03 0.69
N ALA A 105 -11.19 -12.02 0.04
CA ALA A 105 -11.68 -12.15 -1.33
C ALA A 105 -10.54 -12.43 -2.32
N ALA A 106 -9.41 -11.72 -2.21
CA ALA A 106 -8.25 -11.93 -3.07
C ALA A 106 -7.76 -13.39 -3.03
N VAL A 107 -7.71 -14.00 -1.85
CA VAL A 107 -7.33 -15.42 -1.68
C VAL A 107 -8.34 -16.34 -2.37
N ARG A 108 -9.65 -16.13 -2.14
CA ARG A 108 -10.71 -16.97 -2.73
C ARG A 108 -10.76 -16.86 -4.25
N GLU A 109 -10.88 -15.64 -4.77
CA GLU A 109 -11.02 -15.37 -6.20
C GLU A 109 -9.71 -15.66 -6.97
N GLY A 110 -8.57 -15.65 -6.27
CA GLY A 110 -7.25 -16.00 -6.82
C GLY A 110 -6.97 -17.51 -6.84
N GLY A 111 -7.95 -18.36 -6.52
CA GLY A 111 -7.77 -19.82 -6.55
C GLY A 111 -6.91 -20.36 -5.39
N GLY A 112 -6.95 -19.72 -4.21
CA GLY A 112 -6.19 -20.16 -3.04
C GLY A 112 -4.79 -19.55 -2.92
N GLY A 113 -4.57 -18.37 -3.48
CA GLY A 113 -3.32 -17.62 -3.32
C GLY A 113 -3.01 -17.29 -1.85
N VAL A 114 -1.77 -16.89 -1.57
CA VAL A 114 -1.30 -16.56 -0.21
C VAL A 114 -0.99 -15.07 -0.11
N VAL A 115 -1.46 -14.41 0.96
CA VAL A 115 -1.06 -13.03 1.27
C VAL A 115 0.41 -13.03 1.70
N ARG A 116 1.28 -12.47 0.86
CA ARG A 116 2.74 -12.50 1.06
C ARG A 116 3.29 -11.35 1.90
N ALA A 117 2.67 -10.18 1.84
CA ALA A 117 3.10 -8.99 2.56
C ALA A 117 2.00 -7.92 2.58
N VAL A 118 2.09 -7.00 3.53
CA VAL A 118 1.35 -5.74 3.54
C VAL A 118 2.31 -4.59 3.28
N LEU A 119 2.00 -3.75 2.29
CA LEU A 119 2.70 -2.50 2.05
C LEU A 119 1.93 -1.37 2.75
N TRP A 120 2.50 -0.85 3.83
CA TRP A 120 1.88 0.21 4.63
C TRP A 120 2.57 1.55 4.40
N TYR A 121 1.80 2.54 3.96
CA TYR A 121 2.26 3.92 3.88
C TYR A 121 1.09 4.83 4.24
N GLN A 122 1.19 5.42 5.43
CA GLN A 122 0.24 6.33 6.07
C GLN A 122 1.01 7.07 7.19
N GLY A 123 0.40 8.13 7.73
CA GLY A 123 0.89 8.88 8.89
C GLY A 123 0.79 10.38 8.70
N GLU A 124 0.54 10.85 7.47
CA GLU A 124 0.46 12.28 7.15
C GLU A 124 -0.64 13.01 7.91
N SER A 125 -1.78 12.35 8.14
CA SER A 125 -2.94 12.96 8.83
C SER A 125 -2.75 12.99 10.35
N ASP A 126 -2.00 12.05 10.92
CA ASP A 126 -1.76 11.96 12.36
C ASP A 126 -0.76 13.01 12.86
N THR A 127 -0.11 13.76 11.96
CA THR A 127 0.77 14.88 12.34
C THR A 127 0.03 16.18 12.64
N VAL A 128 -1.31 16.20 12.50
CA VAL A 128 -2.11 17.42 12.68
C VAL A 128 -2.27 17.77 14.16
N SER A 129 -2.44 16.77 15.03
CA SER A 129 -2.55 16.96 16.48
C SER A 129 -1.39 16.27 17.20
N GLN A 130 -0.95 16.87 18.31
CA GLN A 130 0.10 16.26 19.13
C GLN A 130 -0.36 14.94 19.75
N ALA A 131 -1.63 14.85 20.18
CA ALA A 131 -2.19 13.65 20.78
C ALA A 131 -2.21 12.46 19.80
N ASP A 132 -2.56 12.70 18.53
CA ASP A 132 -2.54 11.66 17.49
C ASP A 132 -1.11 11.21 17.19
N ALA A 133 -0.17 12.16 17.08
CA ALA A 133 1.24 11.87 16.83
C ALA A 133 1.85 11.02 17.97
N GLU A 134 1.54 11.36 19.23
CA GLU A 134 2.01 10.61 20.41
C GLU A 134 1.40 9.20 20.47
N SER A 135 0.14 9.04 20.06
CA SER A 135 -0.56 7.75 20.06
C SER A 135 -0.24 6.87 18.85
N TYR A 136 0.36 7.44 17.79
CA TYR A 136 0.55 6.80 16.49
C TYR A 136 1.29 5.47 16.59
N ARG A 137 2.40 5.43 17.34
CA ARG A 137 3.24 4.23 17.50
C ARG A 137 2.43 3.06 18.08
N GLY A 138 1.70 3.30 19.16
CA GLY A 138 0.89 2.26 19.81
C GLY A 138 -0.25 1.77 18.92
N ASN A 139 -0.92 2.69 18.22
CA ASN A 139 -1.98 2.35 17.28
C ASN A 139 -1.45 1.53 16.09
N LEU A 140 -0.24 1.83 15.61
CA LEU A 140 0.40 1.13 14.50
C LEU A 140 0.81 -0.29 14.88
N GLU A 141 1.44 -0.45 16.04
CA GLU A 141 1.80 -1.78 16.56
C GLU A 141 0.55 -2.66 16.74
N LYS A 142 -0.52 -2.08 17.29
CA LYS A 142 -1.81 -2.76 17.43
C LYS A 142 -2.39 -3.16 16.08
N LEU A 143 -2.44 -2.24 15.12
CA LEU A 143 -2.93 -2.49 13.76
C LEU A 143 -2.19 -3.66 13.08
N PHE A 144 -0.86 -3.69 13.22
CA PHE A 144 -0.04 -4.74 12.63
C PHE A 144 -0.24 -6.10 13.29
N SER A 145 -0.46 -6.12 14.61
CA SER A 145 -0.87 -7.34 15.32
C SER A 145 -2.23 -7.82 14.83
N ASP A 146 -3.22 -6.92 14.76
CA ASP A 146 -4.58 -7.23 14.34
C ASP A 146 -4.58 -7.81 12.91
N PHE A 147 -3.81 -7.23 11.98
CA PHE A 147 -3.69 -7.78 10.62
C PHE A 147 -3.08 -9.19 10.58
N ARG A 148 -2.06 -9.48 11.40
CA ARG A 148 -1.45 -10.81 11.46
C ARG A 148 -2.46 -11.85 11.95
N ASP A 149 -3.26 -11.48 12.94
CA ASP A 149 -4.30 -12.34 13.49
C ASP A 149 -5.42 -12.59 12.48
N ASP A 150 -6.05 -11.53 11.94
CA ASP A 150 -7.22 -11.66 11.06
C ASP A 150 -6.88 -12.22 9.67
N LEU A 151 -5.63 -12.09 9.23
CA LEU A 151 -5.15 -12.71 7.99
C LEU A 151 -4.54 -14.10 8.23
N ASN A 152 -4.61 -14.62 9.46
CA ASN A 152 -4.05 -15.92 9.87
C ASN A 152 -2.59 -16.11 9.45
N SER A 153 -1.78 -15.07 9.59
CA SER A 153 -0.37 -15.08 9.19
C SER A 153 0.48 -14.38 10.26
N PRO A 154 0.89 -15.11 11.32
CA PRO A 154 1.67 -14.55 12.43
C PRO A 154 3.01 -13.94 12.00
N ALA A 155 3.63 -14.51 10.96
CA ALA A 155 4.88 -14.04 10.40
C ALA A 155 4.68 -13.07 9.22
N LEU A 156 3.46 -12.54 9.01
CA LEU A 156 3.16 -11.68 7.86
C LEU A 156 4.13 -10.50 7.81
N PRO A 157 4.89 -10.38 6.71
CA PRO A 157 5.69 -9.21 6.47
C PRO A 157 4.84 -7.95 6.33
N ILE A 158 5.24 -6.91 7.05
CA ILE A 158 4.65 -5.58 6.90
C ILE A 158 5.78 -4.61 6.61
N ILE A 159 5.76 -4.05 5.41
CA ILE A 159 6.75 -3.09 4.93
C ILE A 159 6.14 -1.71 5.12
N GLN A 160 6.56 -1.02 6.18
CA GLN A 160 6.13 0.34 6.46
C GLN A 160 7.04 1.37 5.79
N VAL A 161 6.44 2.43 5.27
CA VAL A 161 7.15 3.61 4.75
C VAL A 161 7.04 4.72 5.78
N ARG A 162 8.19 5.25 6.21
CA ARG A 162 8.23 6.43 7.07
C ARG A 162 7.78 7.64 6.26
N CYS A 163 6.78 8.36 6.77
CA CYS A 163 6.39 9.64 6.20
C CYS A 163 7.57 10.63 6.31
N THR A 164 8.04 11.16 5.18
CA THR A 164 9.13 12.14 5.12
C THR A 164 8.63 13.59 5.20
N ARG A 165 7.32 13.79 5.32
CA ARG A 165 6.70 15.11 5.30
C ARG A 165 6.87 15.82 6.65
N THR A 166 7.92 16.62 6.77
CA THR A 166 7.89 17.80 7.65
C THR A 166 7.06 18.89 6.95
N SER A 167 6.38 19.74 7.71
CA SER A 167 5.33 20.69 7.28
C SER A 167 5.69 21.74 6.20
N LYS A 168 6.84 21.62 5.51
CA LYS A 168 7.34 22.60 4.53
C LYS A 168 7.46 22.13 3.08
N CYS A 169 7.12 20.89 2.71
CA CYS A 169 7.24 20.46 1.30
C CYS A 169 5.93 19.87 0.76
N ASN A 170 5.34 20.55 -0.23
CA ASN A 170 4.08 20.18 -0.88
C ASN A 170 4.25 19.17 -2.04
N SER A 171 5.40 18.53 -2.19
CA SER A 171 5.64 17.65 -3.34
C SER A 171 6.61 16.50 -3.05
N CYS A 172 6.27 15.59 -2.14
CA CYS A 172 6.92 14.29 -2.07
C CYS A 172 6.06 13.26 -2.81
N THR A 173 6.44 13.04 -4.07
CA THR A 173 5.78 12.17 -5.04
C THR A 173 6.19 10.71 -4.84
N SER A 174 5.37 9.79 -5.35
CA SER A 174 5.53 8.32 -5.35
C SER A 174 6.93 7.77 -5.67
N ARG A 175 7.83 8.56 -6.28
CA ARG A 175 9.23 8.21 -6.55
C ARG A 175 10.06 7.97 -5.28
N GLU A 176 9.90 8.76 -4.21
CA GLU A 176 10.70 8.58 -2.98
C GLU A 176 10.35 7.29 -2.25
N ALA A 177 9.05 6.97 -2.15
CA ALA A 177 8.58 5.69 -1.62
C ALA A 177 9.09 4.51 -2.46
N TRP A 178 9.16 4.67 -3.78
CA TRP A 178 9.74 3.64 -4.66
C TRP A 178 11.25 3.47 -4.43
N HIS A 179 12.03 4.55 -4.33
CA HIS A 179 13.46 4.44 -4.04
C HIS A 179 13.72 3.77 -2.69
N LEU A 180 12.88 4.03 -1.67
CA LEU A 180 12.96 3.40 -0.36
C LEU A 180 12.58 1.91 -0.40
N LEU A 181 11.51 1.54 -1.11
CA LEU A 181 11.13 0.14 -1.32
C LEU A 181 12.17 -0.63 -2.14
N ARG A 182 12.73 -0.02 -3.19
CA ARG A 182 13.83 -0.59 -3.97
C ARG A 182 15.07 -0.79 -3.09
N TRP A 183 15.39 0.17 -2.22
CA TRP A 183 16.49 0.05 -1.26
C TRP A 183 16.27 -1.10 -0.27
N LEU A 184 15.05 -1.26 0.26
CA LEU A 184 14.68 -2.36 1.16
C LEU A 184 14.75 -3.74 0.48
N LEU A 185 14.32 -3.83 -0.79
CA LEU A 185 14.40 -5.08 -1.58
C LEU A 185 15.84 -5.49 -1.91
N LEU A 186 16.75 -4.54 -2.09
CA LEU A 186 18.13 -4.81 -2.51
C LEU A 186 19.10 -5.17 -1.38
N ARG A 187 18.76 -4.98 -0.10
CA ARG A 187 19.68 -5.23 1.03
C ARG A 187 19.33 -6.38 1.97
N GLY A 188 18.28 -7.15 1.67
CA GLY A 188 17.88 -8.26 2.55
C GLY A 188 17.30 -7.75 3.88
N TRP A 189 16.38 -8.52 4.43
CA TRP A 189 15.51 -8.09 5.52
C TRP A 189 16.26 -8.14 6.85
N GLY A 190 16.88 -7.03 7.23
CA GLY A 190 17.48 -6.86 8.56
C GLY A 190 16.48 -6.24 9.56
N PRO A 191 16.52 -6.63 10.85
CA PRO A 191 15.66 -6.05 11.88
C PRO A 191 16.03 -4.59 12.11
N TRP A 192 15.12 -3.68 11.78
CA TRP A 192 15.19 -2.28 12.19
C TRP A 192 14.65 -2.15 13.62
N TRP A 193 15.51 -2.45 14.59
CA TRP A 193 15.43 -1.86 15.92
C TRP A 193 16.79 -1.24 16.20
N GLY A 194 16.89 0.07 15.95
CA GLY A 194 18.03 0.89 16.33
C GLY A 194 17.72 1.55 17.67
N GLN A 195 18.70 1.43 18.57
CA GLN A 195 18.80 1.93 19.94
C GLN A 195 18.44 3.41 20.10
#